data_AF-A0A6C0AHU0-F1
#
_entry.id   AF-A0A6C0AHU0-F1
#
_cell.length_a   1.000
_cell.length_b   1.000
_cell.length_c   1.000
_cell.angle_alpha   90.00
_cell.angle_beta   90.00
_cell.angle_gamma   90.00
#
_symmetry.space_group_name_H-M   'P 1'
#
loop_
_entity.id
_entity.type
_entity.pdbx_description
1 polymer ?
#
loop_
_entity_poly.entity_id
_entity_poly.type
_entity_poly.pdbx_seq_one_letter_code
_entity_poly.pdbx_strand_id
1 'polypeptide(L)'
;MELESTIVNLNVIAQLKKGQRLNTRGEYLDIEAPCLVPECIRRWRRQDSRNDMILALNKVINEAIRQDVPRYLDKAIVGLDNLKFTYSHCKQTVARLDMITDKIAANLKKEEPEIVEEF
;
A
#
# COMPACT_ATOMS: atom_id res chain seq x y z
N MET A 1 -9.57 -0.25 13.07
CA MET A 1 -8.45 -1.22 12.99
C MET A 1 -7.60 -0.97 14.22
N GLU A 2 -7.22 -2.01 14.96
CA GLU A 2 -6.36 -1.84 16.14
C GLU A 2 -4.94 -1.48 15.72
N LEU A 3 -4.19 -0.77 16.57
CA LEU A 3 -2.84 -0.31 16.27
C LEU A 3 -1.92 -1.44 15.80
N GLU A 4 -1.97 -2.57 16.48
CA GLU A 4 -1.17 -3.76 16.15
C GLU A 4 -1.50 -4.27 14.75
N SER A 5 -2.80 -4.40 14.43
CA SER A 5 -3.23 -4.83 13.11
C SER A 5 -2.83 -3.87 11.98
N THR A 6 -2.84 -2.56 12.24
CA THR A 6 -2.34 -1.55 11.28
C THR A 6 -0.84 -1.74 11.05
N ILE A 7 -0.05 -1.88 12.11
CA ILE A 7 1.41 -2.06 12.02
C ILE A 7 1.77 -3.35 11.29
N VAL A 8 1.09 -4.46 11.58
CA VAL A 8 1.29 -5.74 10.88
C VAL A 8 1.01 -5.58 9.39
N ASN A 9 -0.11 -4.94 9.02
CA ASN A 9 -0.47 -4.72 7.64
C ASN A 9 0.55 -3.82 6.90
N LEU A 10 1.06 -2.77 7.54
CA LEU A 10 2.13 -1.93 6.97
C LEU A 10 3.42 -2.73 6.74
N ASN A 11 3.80 -3.61 7.68
CA ASN A 11 4.98 -4.45 7.53
C ASN A 11 4.82 -5.46 6.38
N VAL A 12 3.62 -6.02 6.18
CA VAL A 12 3.34 -6.87 5.01
C VAL A 12 3.47 -6.07 3.71
N ILE A 13 2.95 -4.84 3.67
CA ILE A 13 3.10 -3.97 2.50
C ILE A 13 4.59 -3.72 2.21
N ALA A 14 5.38 -3.38 3.22
CA ALA A 14 6.81 -3.12 3.06
C ALA A 14 7.61 -4.33 2.51
N GLN A 15 7.13 -5.56 2.72
CA GLN A 15 7.79 -6.79 2.25
C GLN A 15 7.47 -7.16 0.80
N LEU A 16 6.56 -6.44 0.13
CA LEU A 16 6.16 -6.74 -1.23
C LEU A 16 7.33 -6.58 -2.21
N LYS A 17 7.55 -7.63 -3.01
CA LYS A 17 8.54 -7.64 -4.09
C LYS A 17 7.89 -7.38 -5.44
N LYS A 18 8.71 -6.96 -6.40
CA LYS A 18 8.29 -6.78 -7.80
C LYS A 18 7.66 -8.07 -8.35
N GLY A 19 6.53 -7.93 -9.02
CA GLY A 19 5.77 -9.06 -9.58
C GLY A 19 4.84 -9.78 -8.59
N GLN A 20 4.96 -9.50 -7.28
CA GLN A 20 4.05 -10.02 -6.27
C GLN A 20 2.80 -9.15 -6.14
N ARG A 21 1.74 -9.75 -5.62
CA ARG A 21 0.42 -9.12 -5.45
C ARG A 21 -0.01 -9.21 -4.00
N LEU A 22 -0.85 -8.27 -3.59
CA LEU A 22 -1.51 -8.29 -2.31
C LEU A 22 -2.81 -9.09 -2.40
N ASN A 23 -3.00 -9.96 -1.42
CA ASN A 23 -4.26 -10.59 -1.11
C ASN A 23 -4.93 -9.83 0.04
N THR A 24 -6.20 -9.47 -0.16
CA THR A 24 -6.99 -8.68 0.79
C THR A 24 -8.10 -9.50 1.45
N ARG A 25 -7.96 -10.82 1.42
CA ARG A 25 -8.91 -11.74 2.05
C ARG A 25 -8.57 -11.89 3.52
N GLY A 26 -9.44 -11.36 4.38
CA GLY A 26 -9.33 -11.48 5.83
C GLY A 26 -9.04 -10.15 6.52
N GLU A 27 -8.67 -10.24 7.79
CA GLU A 27 -8.32 -9.07 8.62
C GLU A 27 -6.93 -8.51 8.31
N TYR A 28 -5.98 -9.40 8.03
CA TYR A 28 -4.62 -9.07 7.67
C TYR A 28 -4.39 -9.15 6.16
N LEU A 29 -3.58 -8.24 5.65
CA LEU A 29 -3.05 -8.32 4.30
C LEU A 29 -2.06 -9.48 4.20
N ASP A 30 -2.03 -10.12 3.04
CA ASP A 30 -1.08 -11.20 2.75
C ASP A 30 -0.51 -11.06 1.34
N ILE A 31 0.61 -11.72 1.05
CA ILE A 31 1.23 -11.72 -0.26
C ILE A 31 0.76 -12.95 -1.04
N GLU A 32 0.11 -12.73 -2.18
CA GLU A 32 -0.43 -13.81 -3.01
C GLU A 32 0.70 -14.74 -3.47
N ALA A 33 0.60 -16.03 -3.10
CA ALA A 33 1.52 -17.07 -3.53
C ALA A 33 1.43 -17.27 -5.07
N PRO A 34 2.54 -17.64 -5.73
CA PRO A 34 2.51 -17.94 -7.16
C PRO A 34 1.55 -19.10 -7.43
N CYS A 35 0.60 -18.90 -8.33
CA CYS A 35 -0.38 -19.93 -8.68
C CYS A 35 -0.11 -20.52 -10.07
N LEU A 36 -0.43 -21.81 -10.23
CA LEU A 36 -0.25 -22.58 -11.46
C LEU A 36 -1.36 -22.31 -12.51
N VAL A 37 -2.32 -21.42 -12.21
CA VAL A 37 -3.51 -21.22 -13.04
C VAL A 37 -3.19 -20.34 -14.27
N PRO A 38 -3.64 -20.74 -15.48
CA PRO A 38 -3.41 -19.97 -16.70
C PRO A 38 -3.84 -18.50 -16.63
N GLU A 39 -3.03 -17.65 -17.25
CA GLU A 39 -3.11 -16.19 -17.26
C GLU A 39 -4.47 -15.63 -17.71
N CYS A 40 -5.15 -16.29 -18.66
CA CYS A 40 -6.44 -15.87 -19.24
C CYS A 40 -7.63 -16.00 -18.27
N ILE A 41 -7.75 -17.15 -17.58
CA ILE A 41 -8.81 -17.41 -16.59
C ILE A 41 -8.62 -16.50 -15.38
N ARG A 42 -7.36 -16.28 -15.00
CA ARG A 42 -6.96 -15.26 -14.03
C ARG A 42 -7.52 -13.90 -14.43
N ARG A 43 -7.22 -13.41 -15.64
CA ARG A 43 -7.55 -12.05 -16.09
C ARG A 43 -9.05 -11.76 -16.10
N TRP A 44 -9.87 -12.74 -16.45
CA TRP A 44 -11.33 -12.57 -16.45
C TRP A 44 -11.91 -12.42 -15.03
N ARG A 45 -11.41 -13.18 -14.05
CA ARG A 45 -11.92 -13.14 -12.65
C ARG A 45 -11.39 -11.97 -11.79
N ARG A 46 -10.63 -11.03 -12.37
CA ARG A 46 -9.66 -10.20 -11.61
C ARG A 46 -9.96 -8.73 -11.44
N GLN A 47 -10.93 -8.17 -12.15
CA GLN A 47 -11.20 -6.74 -12.04
C GLN A 47 -11.62 -6.34 -10.62
N ASP A 48 -12.42 -7.16 -9.94
CA ASP A 48 -12.88 -6.88 -8.57
C ASP A 48 -11.73 -6.88 -7.57
N SER A 49 -10.83 -7.87 -7.63
CA SER A 49 -9.69 -7.98 -6.71
C SER A 49 -8.75 -6.77 -6.69
N ARG A 50 -8.67 -5.99 -7.77
CA ARG A 50 -7.81 -4.79 -7.83
C ARG A 50 -8.42 -3.61 -7.08
N ASN A 51 -9.73 -3.42 -7.20
CA ASN A 51 -10.41 -2.35 -6.49
C ASN A 51 -10.39 -2.62 -4.99
N ASP A 52 -10.66 -3.87 -4.59
CA ASP A 52 -10.60 -4.29 -3.18
C ASP A 52 -9.21 -4.06 -2.58
N MET A 53 -8.16 -4.37 -3.35
CA MET A 53 -6.77 -4.10 -2.95
C MET A 53 -6.51 -2.61 -2.71
N ILE A 54 -6.93 -1.75 -3.62
CA ILE A 54 -6.74 -0.29 -3.46
C ILE A 54 -7.57 0.24 -2.28
N LEU A 55 -8.78 -0.26 -2.07
CA LEU A 55 -9.62 0.13 -0.94
C LEU A 55 -9.00 -0.30 0.40
N ALA A 56 -8.50 -1.54 0.47
CA ALA A 56 -7.82 -2.03 1.67
C ALA A 56 -6.53 -1.24 1.96
N LEU A 57 -5.72 -0.95 0.93
CA LEU A 57 -4.54 -0.10 1.07
C LEU A 57 -4.90 1.29 1.60
N ASN A 58 -5.90 1.95 1.02
CA ASN A 58 -6.37 3.24 1.50
C ASN A 58 -6.84 3.19 2.95
N LYS A 59 -7.56 2.12 3.34
CA LYS A 59 -8.03 1.93 4.71
C LYS A 59 -6.86 1.80 5.68
N VAL A 60 -5.88 0.94 5.39
CA VAL A 60 -4.70 0.73 6.24
C VAL A 60 -3.89 2.02 6.36
N ILE A 61 -3.62 2.71 5.25
CA ILE A 61 -2.84 3.96 5.25
C ILE A 61 -3.57 5.09 5.99
N ASN A 62 -4.88 5.24 5.81
CA ASN A 62 -5.64 6.26 6.53
C ASN A 62 -5.66 6.00 8.04
N GLU A 63 -5.80 4.73 8.46
CA GLU A 63 -5.73 4.36 9.89
C GLU A 63 -4.33 4.59 10.45
N ALA A 64 -3.29 4.29 9.68
CA ALA A 64 -1.90 4.52 10.08
C ALA A 64 -1.59 6.02 10.26
N ILE A 65 -2.09 6.87 9.37
CA ILE A 65 -1.98 8.33 9.51
C ILE A 65 -2.76 8.80 10.75
N ARG A 66 -3.96 8.26 10.99
CA ARG A 66 -4.78 8.61 12.17
C ARG A 66 -4.13 8.19 13.49
N GLN A 67 -3.41 7.06 13.48
CA GLN A 67 -2.73 6.49 14.64
C GLN A 67 -1.30 7.01 14.84
N ASP A 68 -0.85 7.92 13.96
CA ASP A 68 0.45 8.59 14.05
C ASP A 68 1.64 7.62 14.14
N VAL A 69 1.73 6.70 13.17
CA VAL A 69 2.82 5.69 13.08
C VAL A 69 3.75 5.90 11.86
N PRO A 70 4.44 7.06 11.76
CA PRO A 70 5.19 7.48 10.57
C PRO A 70 6.32 6.52 10.18
N ARG A 71 7.00 5.94 11.19
CA ARG A 71 8.10 4.98 10.99
C ARG A 71 7.71 3.77 10.15
N TYR A 72 6.47 3.31 10.24
CA TYR A 72 5.96 2.17 9.46
C TYR A 72 5.36 2.61 8.13
N LEU A 73 4.89 3.86 8.05
CA LEU A 73 4.38 4.48 6.83
C LEU A 73 5.48 4.66 5.78
N ASP A 74 6.66 5.12 6.21
CA ASP A 74 7.83 5.33 5.35
C ASP A 74 8.29 4.01 4.69
N LYS A 75 8.38 2.93 5.48
CA LYS A 75 8.73 1.60 4.98
C LYS A 75 7.75 1.05 3.95
N ALA A 76 6.46 1.41 4.07
CA ALA A 76 5.43 0.95 3.15
C ALA A 76 5.58 1.54 1.73
N ILE A 77 6.26 2.70 1.58
CA ILE A 77 6.50 3.36 0.28
C ILE A 77 7.23 2.41 -0.68
N VAL A 78 8.27 1.73 -0.21
CA VAL A 78 9.05 0.77 -1.02
C VAL A 78 8.16 -0.36 -1.55
N GLY A 79 7.25 -0.85 -0.71
CA GLY A 79 6.27 -1.87 -1.07
C GLY A 79 5.26 -1.38 -2.12
N LEU A 80 4.78 -0.14 -1.97
CA LEU A 80 3.87 0.50 -2.92
C LEU A 80 4.52 0.74 -4.28
N ASP A 81 5.80 1.12 -4.33
CA ASP A 81 6.54 1.27 -5.59
C ASP A 81 6.76 -0.07 -6.30
N ASN A 82 7.02 -1.14 -5.54
CA ASN A 82 7.06 -2.49 -6.10
C ASN A 82 5.69 -2.92 -6.65
N LEU A 83 4.60 -2.51 -5.99
CA LEU A 83 3.25 -2.73 -6.49
C LEU A 83 2.96 -1.96 -7.78
N LYS A 84 3.42 -0.69 -7.87
CA LYS A 84 3.32 0.12 -9.09
C LYS A 84 4.04 -0.53 -10.25
N PHE A 85 5.22 -1.11 -10.01
CA PHE A 85 5.93 -1.90 -11.01
C PHE A 85 5.10 -3.11 -11.47
N THR A 86 4.55 -3.89 -10.51
CA THR A 86 3.69 -5.05 -10.82
C THR A 86 2.47 -4.68 -11.67
N TYR A 87 1.89 -3.50 -11.45
CA TYR A 87 0.71 -3.02 -12.16
C TYR A 87 1.02 -1.97 -13.24
N SER A 88 2.26 -1.88 -13.70
CA SER A 88 2.74 -0.86 -14.67
C SER A 88 1.90 -0.72 -15.95
N HIS A 89 1.28 -1.82 -16.41
CA HIS A 89 0.39 -1.83 -17.56
C HIS A 89 -1.03 -1.30 -17.29
N CYS A 90 -1.42 -1.09 -16.03
CA CYS A 90 -2.73 -0.56 -15.65
C CYS A 90 -2.62 0.86 -15.13
N LYS A 91 -2.79 1.84 -16.03
CA LYS A 91 -2.66 3.28 -15.73
C LYS A 91 -3.56 3.74 -14.58
N GLN A 92 -4.81 3.28 -14.53
CA GLN A 92 -5.73 3.62 -13.45
C GLN A 92 -5.25 3.12 -12.08
N THR A 93 -4.71 1.89 -12.01
CA THR A 93 -4.18 1.34 -10.75
C THR A 93 -2.92 2.07 -10.33
N VAL A 94 -2.03 2.38 -11.27
CA VAL A 94 -0.80 3.15 -11.00
C VAL A 94 -1.15 4.54 -10.45
N ALA A 95 -2.04 5.29 -11.11
CA ALA A 95 -2.44 6.62 -10.64
C ALA A 95 -3.07 6.60 -9.23
N ARG A 96 -3.84 5.55 -8.91
CA ARG A 96 -4.41 5.38 -7.55
C ARG A 96 -3.34 5.05 -6.52
N LEU A 97 -2.32 4.28 -6.88
CA LEU A 97 -1.18 4.02 -6.00
C LEU A 97 -0.33 5.28 -5.81
N ASP A 98 -0.13 6.07 -6.86
CA ASP A 98 0.55 7.37 -6.78
C ASP A 98 -0.15 8.30 -5.78
N MET A 99 -1.48 8.44 -5.86
CA MET A 99 -2.25 9.20 -4.88
C MET A 99 -2.07 8.72 -3.42
N ILE A 100 -1.90 7.41 -3.21
CA ILE A 100 -1.66 6.85 -1.87
C ILE A 100 -0.24 7.22 -1.40
N THR A 101 0.76 7.10 -2.27
CA THR A 101 2.14 7.50 -1.98
C THR A 101 2.24 9.00 -1.69
N ASP A 102 1.57 9.85 -2.47
CA ASP A 102 1.55 11.29 -2.26
C ASP A 102 0.92 11.66 -0.91
N LYS A 103 -0.15 10.95 -0.52
CA LYS A 103 -0.79 11.10 0.79
C LYS A 103 0.17 10.76 1.92
N ILE A 104 0.98 9.71 1.79
CA ILE A 104 1.99 9.33 2.78
C ILE A 104 3.04 10.44 2.87
N ALA A 105 3.63 10.85 1.75
CA ALA A 105 4.66 11.88 1.69
C ALA A 105 4.21 13.22 2.29
N ALA A 106 2.96 13.64 2.03
CA ALA A 106 2.41 14.87 2.58
C ALA A 106 2.23 14.84 4.10
N ASN A 107 2.05 13.67 4.72
CA ASN A 107 1.94 13.56 6.17
C ASN A 107 3.30 13.37 6.84
N LEU A 108 4.27 12.71 6.19
CA LEU A 108 5.64 12.63 6.70
C LEU A 108 6.32 14.02 6.77
N LYS A 109 6.06 14.91 5.81
CA LYS A 109 6.61 16.28 5.82
C LYS A 109 6.09 17.16 6.95
N LYS A 110 4.92 16.86 7.52
CA LYS A 110 4.38 17.64 8.65
C LYS A 110 5.16 17.44 9.95
N GLU A 111 5.98 16.40 10.01
CA GLU A 111 6.75 16.03 11.20
C GLU A 111 8.17 16.63 11.20
N GLU A 112 8.62 17.23 10.09
CA GLU A 112 9.85 18.01 10.09
C GLU A 112 9.60 19.32 10.85
N PRO A 113 10.29 19.58 11.97
CA PRO A 113 10.10 20.84 12.69
C PRO A 113 10.50 21.99 11.77
N GLU A 114 9.60 22.94 11.54
CA GLU A 114 9.96 24.24 10.98
C GLU A 114 11.05 24.83 11.88
N ILE A 115 12.28 24.90 11.36
CA ILE A 115 13.37 25.59 12.03
C ILE A 115 12.96 27.06 12.00
N VAL A 116 12.40 27.54 13.10
CA VAL A 116 12.16 28.97 13.31
C VAL A 116 13.54 29.60 13.47
N GLU A 117 14.06 30.16 12.37
CA GLU A 117 15.21 31.06 12.45
C GLU A 117 14.74 32.33 13.20
N GLU A 118 14.95 32.34 14.52
CA GLU A 118 14.90 33.57 15.30
C GLU A 118 16.06 34.47 14.85
N PHE A 119 15.73 35.53 14.12
CA PHE A 119 16.61 36.66 13.81
C PHE A 119 16.50 37.75 14.86
#